data_AF-A0A2V5SET1-F1
#
_entry.id   AF-A0A2V5SET1-F1
#
_cell.length_a   1.000
_cell.length_b   1.000
_cell.length_c   1.000
_cell.angle_alpha   90.00
_cell.angle_beta   90.00
_cell.angle_gamma   90.00
#
_symmetry.space_group_name_H-M   'P 1'
#
loop_
_entity.id
_entity.type
_entity.pdbx_description
1 polymer ?
#
loop_
_entity_poly.entity_id
_entity_poly.type
_entity_poly.pdbx_seq_one_letter_code
_entity_poly.pdbx_strand_id
1 'polypeptide(L)'
;MTSFDPIYSLSPEKITERSEPDLEAVYRAIGSVPTYRWGYYKNPDYMRKLRKRASAIFLSDYETHPERYVAGEVPRLPFADREFDLTLVSYFLFAYQDRLDYELHRESILQIMRVTCDEARIYPTVTFEAQPSEYVPMLQSDRALNGFQFTEIKTDFEFLVNSNSYLRVTRAQLVL
;
A
#
# COMPACT_ATOMS: atom_id res chain seq x y z
N MET A 1 15.84 5.47 0.29
CA MET A 1 14.46 4.99 0.32
C MET A 1 13.70 5.91 1.24
N THR A 2 12.56 6.41 0.79
CA THR A 2 11.69 7.32 1.55
C THR A 2 10.38 6.61 1.81
N SER A 3 9.85 6.75 3.02
CA SER A 3 8.54 6.24 3.43
C SER A 3 7.62 7.42 3.74
N PHE A 4 6.34 7.29 3.38
CA PHE A 4 5.34 8.34 3.55
C PHE A 4 4.06 7.76 4.14
N ASP A 5 3.70 8.20 5.34
CA ASP A 5 2.53 7.73 6.09
C ASP A 5 2.15 8.72 7.20
N PRO A 6 0.86 8.89 7.55
CA PRO A 6 0.45 9.77 8.64
C PRO A 6 1.07 9.40 10.00
N ILE A 7 1.41 8.12 10.21
CA ILE A 7 1.98 7.62 11.45
C ILE A 7 3.33 8.26 11.79
N TYR A 8 4.08 8.74 10.80
CA TYR A 8 5.39 9.39 11.01
C TYR A 8 5.26 10.79 11.64
N SER A 9 4.04 11.27 11.89
CA SER A 9 3.81 12.42 12.78
C SER A 9 4.01 12.08 14.27
N LEU A 10 4.08 10.79 14.60
CA LEU A 10 4.26 10.28 15.95
C LEU A 10 5.73 10.00 16.24
N SER A 11 6.10 10.11 17.52
CA SER A 11 7.43 9.70 17.99
C SER A 11 7.58 8.17 18.00
N PRO A 12 8.81 7.63 17.93
CA PRO A 12 9.06 6.20 18.03
C PRO A 12 8.42 5.54 19.26
N GLU A 13 8.41 6.23 20.40
CA GLU A 13 7.78 5.74 21.64
C GLU A 13 6.26 5.57 21.46
N LYS A 14 5.59 6.58 20.89
CA LYS A 14 4.15 6.52 20.64
C LYS A 14 3.76 5.44 19.63
N ILE A 15 4.61 5.22 18.61
CA ILE A 15 4.38 4.13 17.65
C ILE A 15 4.58 2.77 18.34
N THR A 16 5.60 2.65 19.20
CA THR A 16 5.87 1.44 19.98
C THR A 16 4.71 1.10 20.92
N GLU A 17 4.17 2.08 21.64
CA GLU A 17 3.01 1.92 22.53
C GLU A 17 1.77 1.36 21.81
N ARG A 18 1.58 1.74 20.54
CA ARG A 18 0.45 1.27 19.70
C ARG A 18 0.71 -0.08 19.04
N SER A 19 1.97 -0.41 18.77
CA SER A 19 2.35 -1.54 17.91
C SER A 19 1.85 -2.90 18.43
N GLU A 20 2.02 -3.18 19.73
CA GLU A 20 1.58 -4.48 20.30
C GLU A 20 0.04 -4.57 20.39
N PRO A 21 -0.69 -3.58 20.94
CA PRO A 21 -2.16 -3.60 20.94
C PRO A 21 -2.77 -3.73 19.55
N ASP A 22 -2.25 -3.00 18.56
CA ASP A 22 -2.75 -3.05 17.18
C ASP A 22 -2.50 -4.42 16.54
N LEU A 23 -1.31 -5.01 16.76
CA LEU A 23 -1.00 -6.35 16.29
C LEU A 23 -1.92 -7.40 16.93
N GLU A 24 -2.20 -7.29 18.22
CA GLU A 24 -3.15 -8.18 18.91
C GLU A 24 -4.58 -8.01 18.39
N ALA A 25 -5.01 -6.79 18.08
CA ALA A 25 -6.32 -6.54 17.48
C ALA A 25 -6.43 -7.17 16.09
N VAL A 26 -5.42 -6.98 15.23
CA VAL A 26 -5.35 -7.61 13.90
C VAL A 26 -5.35 -9.14 14.03
N TYR A 27 -4.54 -9.69 14.94
CA TYR A 27 -4.47 -11.12 15.20
C TYR A 27 -5.84 -11.71 15.53
N ARG A 28 -6.58 -11.07 16.46
CA ARG A 28 -7.94 -11.49 16.85
C ARG A 28 -8.93 -11.35 15.70
N ALA A 29 -8.79 -10.29 14.91
CA ALA A 29 -9.71 -10.02 13.80
C ALA A 29 -9.57 -11.03 12.66
N ILE A 30 -8.36 -11.46 12.30
CA ILE A 30 -8.14 -12.22 11.06
C ILE A 30 -7.92 -13.73 11.27
N GLY A 31 -7.63 -14.17 12.50
CA GLY A 31 -7.25 -15.56 12.80
C GLY A 31 -8.24 -16.64 12.31
N SER A 32 -9.53 -16.31 12.23
CA SER A 32 -10.61 -17.20 11.80
C SER A 32 -11.35 -16.73 10.54
N VAL A 33 -10.87 -15.67 9.90
CA VAL A 33 -11.57 -15.06 8.75
C VAL A 33 -11.24 -15.82 7.47
N PRO A 34 -12.24 -16.31 6.71
CA PRO A 34 -12.03 -17.19 5.56
C PRO A 34 -11.37 -16.49 4.36
N THR A 35 -11.35 -15.16 4.34
CA THR A 35 -10.67 -14.36 3.31
C THR A 35 -9.16 -14.31 3.50
N TYR A 36 -8.59 -14.90 4.56
CA TYR A 36 -7.14 -14.97 4.73
C TYR A 36 -6.57 -16.36 4.41
N ARG A 37 -5.37 -16.38 3.82
CA ARG A 37 -4.63 -17.58 3.39
C ARG A 37 -3.32 -17.68 4.15
N TRP A 38 -3.17 -18.74 4.94
CA TRP A 38 -1.97 -18.97 5.75
C TRP A 38 -0.79 -19.59 4.98
N GLY A 39 -0.79 -19.56 3.64
CA GLY A 39 0.28 -20.16 2.84
C GLY A 39 1.67 -19.56 3.12
N TYR A 40 1.77 -18.22 3.11
CA TYR A 40 3.01 -17.50 3.42
C TYR A 40 3.31 -17.50 4.92
N TYR A 41 2.34 -17.05 5.72
CA TYR A 41 2.50 -16.87 7.17
C TYR A 41 2.38 -18.16 7.98
N LYS A 42 2.03 -19.30 7.38
CA LYS A 42 1.87 -20.63 7.99
C LYS A 42 0.76 -20.75 9.03
N ASN A 43 0.73 -19.86 10.01
CA ASN A 43 -0.25 -19.76 11.07
C ASN A 43 -0.20 -18.35 11.72
N PRO A 44 -1.21 -17.99 12.53
CA PRO A 44 -1.25 -16.71 13.23
C PRO A 44 -0.01 -16.40 14.10
N ASP A 45 0.55 -17.39 14.81
CA ASP A 45 1.71 -17.18 15.68
C ASP A 45 2.98 -16.83 14.90
N TYR A 46 3.21 -17.49 13.77
CA TYR A 46 4.35 -17.19 12.91
C TYR A 46 4.22 -15.82 12.25
N MET A 47 3.00 -15.40 11.87
CA MET A 47 2.74 -14.02 11.46
C MET A 47 3.10 -13.02 12.56
N ARG A 48 2.67 -13.27 13.81
CA ARG A 48 2.99 -12.41 14.95
C ARG A 48 4.50 -12.27 15.14
N LYS A 49 5.25 -13.38 15.05
CA LYS A 49 6.72 -13.37 15.10
C LYS A 49 7.34 -12.51 13.99
N LEU A 50 6.88 -12.65 12.75
CA LEU A 50 7.38 -11.85 11.62
C LEU A 50 7.04 -10.36 11.78
N ARG A 51 5.82 -10.02 12.20
CA ARG A 51 5.38 -8.64 12.43
C ARG A 51 6.17 -7.97 13.55
N LYS A 52 6.42 -8.66 14.67
CA LYS A 52 7.29 -8.15 15.74
C LYS A 52 8.72 -7.90 15.28
N ARG A 53 9.29 -8.81 14.49
CA ARG A 53 10.63 -8.62 13.92
C ARG A 53 10.66 -7.42 12.97
N ALA A 54 9.67 -7.28 12.10
CA ALA A 54 9.58 -6.15 11.18
C ALA A 54 9.42 -4.81 11.92
N SER A 55 8.56 -4.77 12.94
CA SER A 55 8.36 -3.59 13.79
C SER A 55 9.65 -3.17 14.49
N ALA A 56 10.42 -4.11 15.06
CA ALA A 56 11.71 -3.80 15.69
C ALA A 56 12.75 -3.25 14.68
N ILE A 57 12.82 -3.80 13.47
CA ILE A 57 13.70 -3.30 12.40
C ILE A 57 13.29 -1.88 11.99
N PHE A 58 11.99 -1.66 11.77
CA PHE A 58 11.44 -0.36 11.42
C PHE A 58 11.72 0.70 12.50
N LEU A 59 11.42 0.41 13.77
CA LEU A 59 11.61 1.38 14.86
C LEU A 59 13.09 1.76 15.00
N SER A 60 13.99 0.78 14.92
CA SER A 60 15.42 1.03 14.97
C SER A 60 15.93 1.92 13.83
N ASP A 61 15.43 1.71 12.60
CA ASP A 61 15.79 2.57 11.46
C ASP A 61 15.11 3.94 11.54
N TYR A 62 13.88 4.03 12.03
CA TYR A 62 13.14 5.29 12.20
C TYR A 62 13.79 6.20 13.24
N GLU A 63 14.28 5.64 14.35
CA GLU A 63 15.05 6.37 15.36
C GLU A 63 16.38 6.89 14.81
N THR A 64 17.04 6.11 13.96
CA THR A 64 18.39 6.43 13.44
C THR A 64 18.34 7.38 12.24
N HIS A 65 17.32 7.24 11.39
CA HIS A 65 17.19 7.93 10.11
C HIS A 65 15.79 8.56 9.94
N PRO A 66 15.33 9.42 10.86
CA PRO A 66 13.98 9.99 10.81
C PRO A 66 13.72 10.79 9.52
N GLU A 67 14.75 11.31 8.85
CA GLU A 67 14.64 12.02 7.57
C GLU A 67 14.10 11.16 6.42
N ARG A 68 14.16 9.83 6.55
CA ARG A 68 13.60 8.90 5.55
C ARG A 68 12.09 8.72 5.69
N TYR A 69 11.48 9.21 6.76
CA TYR A 69 10.10 8.94 7.14
C TYR A 69 9.31 10.26 7.19
N VAL A 70 8.56 10.53 6.12
CA VAL A 70 7.86 11.81 5.92
C VAL A 70 6.39 11.66 6.30
N ALA A 71 5.93 12.44 7.26
CA ALA A 71 4.53 12.43 7.66
C ALA A 71 3.64 13.09 6.61
N GLY A 72 2.52 12.43 6.28
CA GLY A 72 1.47 13.00 5.43
C GLY A 72 0.52 11.95 4.88
N GLU A 73 -0.44 12.39 4.08
CA GLU A 73 -1.50 11.56 3.52
C GLU A 73 -1.70 11.84 2.03
N VAL A 74 -2.03 10.81 1.26
CA VAL A 74 -2.47 11.01 -0.13
C VAL A 74 -3.85 11.68 -0.16
N PRO A 75 -4.14 12.51 -1.17
CA PRO A 75 -3.35 12.75 -2.37
C PRO A 75 -2.23 13.79 -2.21
N ARG A 76 -2.01 14.40 -1.05
CA ARG A 76 -1.04 15.50 -0.89
C ARG A 76 0.37 14.98 -0.62
N LEU A 77 1.15 14.81 -1.68
CA LEU A 77 2.56 14.39 -1.61
C LEU A 77 3.51 15.60 -1.65
N PRO A 78 4.35 15.84 -0.61
CA PRO A 78 5.26 16.98 -0.54
C PRO A 78 6.58 16.77 -1.32
N PHE A 79 6.57 15.91 -2.33
CA PHE A 79 7.75 15.55 -3.13
C PHE A 79 7.74 16.26 -4.48
N ALA A 80 8.91 16.43 -5.07
CA ALA A 80 9.08 17.01 -6.39
C ALA A 80 8.52 16.08 -7.49
N ASP A 81 8.28 16.66 -8.67
CA ASP A 81 7.91 15.88 -9.84
C ASP A 81 9.04 14.90 -10.20
N ARG A 82 8.68 13.63 -10.43
CA ARG A 82 9.60 12.55 -10.82
C ARG A 82 10.78 12.36 -9.86
N GLU A 83 10.59 12.61 -8.58
CA GLU A 83 11.61 12.41 -7.54
C GLU A 83 12.00 10.94 -7.34
N PHE A 84 11.07 10.00 -7.60
CA PHE A 84 11.30 8.57 -7.37
C PHE A 84 11.20 7.77 -8.66
N ASP A 85 12.14 6.85 -8.89
CA ASP A 85 12.05 5.90 -10.01
C ASP A 85 10.87 4.94 -9.85
N LEU A 86 10.66 4.45 -8.61
CA LEU A 86 9.65 3.46 -8.25
C LEU A 86 8.89 3.87 -6.99
N THR A 87 7.55 3.87 -7.06
CA THR A 87 6.67 4.04 -5.90
C THR A 87 5.91 2.75 -5.58
N LEU A 88 5.91 2.35 -4.31
CA LEU A 88 5.21 1.16 -3.83
C LEU A 88 4.07 1.56 -2.89
N VAL A 89 2.87 1.10 -3.18
CA VAL A 89 1.71 1.21 -2.29
C VAL A 89 1.30 -0.21 -1.91
N SER A 90 1.36 -0.50 -0.61
CA SER A 90 0.83 -1.76 -0.07
C SER A 90 -0.69 -1.66 0.08
N TYR A 91 -1.30 -2.34 1.06
CA TYR A 91 -2.75 -2.53 1.22
C TYR A 91 -3.64 -1.26 1.27
N PHE A 92 -3.11 -0.06 1.10
CA PHE A 92 -3.90 1.15 0.94
C PHE A 92 -4.58 1.21 -0.45
N LEU A 93 -5.55 2.10 -0.63
CA LEU A 93 -6.43 2.19 -1.82
C LEU A 93 -7.41 1.02 -1.90
N PHE A 94 -7.16 0.03 -2.77
CA PHE A 94 -8.16 -0.94 -3.20
C PHE A 94 -8.71 -1.83 -2.07
N ALA A 95 -7.89 -2.20 -1.08
CA ALA A 95 -8.38 -2.95 0.07
C ALA A 95 -9.43 -2.15 0.87
N TYR A 96 -9.35 -0.82 0.83
CA TYR A 96 -10.19 0.13 1.54
C TYR A 96 -11.25 0.79 0.64
N GLN A 97 -11.58 0.21 -0.51
CA GLN A 97 -12.59 0.75 -1.44
C GLN A 97 -13.91 1.13 -0.75
N ASP A 98 -14.37 0.35 0.23
CA ASP A 98 -15.62 0.63 0.96
C ASP A 98 -15.53 1.84 1.90
N ARG A 99 -14.34 2.41 2.11
CA ARG A 99 -14.07 3.55 3.01
C ARG A 99 -13.48 4.76 2.30
N LEU A 100 -12.87 4.54 1.15
CA LEU A 100 -12.18 5.56 0.36
C LEU A 100 -12.91 5.69 -0.96
N ASP A 101 -13.50 6.84 -1.23
CA ASP A 101 -14.24 7.05 -2.46
C ASP A 101 -13.33 7.01 -3.72
N TYR A 102 -13.97 6.92 -4.88
CA TYR A 102 -13.28 6.87 -6.16
C TYR A 102 -12.46 8.14 -6.45
N GLU A 103 -12.91 9.31 -6.01
CA GLU A 103 -12.21 10.57 -6.23
C GLU A 103 -10.85 10.57 -5.53
N LEU A 104 -10.80 10.12 -4.27
CA LEU A 104 -9.55 9.96 -3.53
C LEU A 104 -8.61 8.98 -4.23
N HIS A 105 -9.12 7.88 -4.78
CA HIS A 105 -8.31 6.94 -5.56
C HIS A 105 -7.71 7.61 -6.80
N ARG A 106 -8.53 8.28 -7.61
CA ARG A 106 -8.10 8.98 -8.83
C ARG A 106 -7.02 10.01 -8.53
N GLU A 107 -7.25 10.88 -7.55
CA GLU A 107 -6.29 11.92 -7.15
C GLU A 107 -5.00 11.32 -6.57
N SER A 108 -5.11 10.21 -5.83
CA SER A 108 -3.94 9.49 -5.32
C SER A 108 -3.08 8.95 -6.46
N ILE A 109 -3.67 8.32 -7.49
CA ILE A 109 -2.91 7.84 -8.66
C ILE A 109 -2.22 9.00 -9.39
N LEU A 110 -2.92 10.12 -9.60
CA LEU A 110 -2.34 11.31 -10.23
C LEU A 110 -1.11 11.82 -9.47
N GLN A 111 -1.20 11.90 -8.14
CA GLN A 111 -0.13 12.44 -7.31
C GLN A 111 1.02 11.45 -7.15
N ILE A 112 0.73 10.16 -6.99
CA ILE A 112 1.74 9.09 -7.02
C ILE A 112 2.51 9.15 -8.34
N MET A 113 1.81 9.21 -9.47
CA MET A 113 2.46 9.27 -10.78
C MET A 113 3.12 10.61 -11.06
N ARG A 114 2.72 11.71 -10.41
CA ARG A 114 3.44 13.00 -10.49
C ARG A 114 4.86 12.86 -9.92
N VAL A 115 4.99 12.25 -8.74
CA VAL A 115 6.29 12.10 -8.06
C VAL A 115 7.11 10.91 -8.58
N THR A 116 6.50 10.04 -9.40
CA THR A 116 7.14 8.83 -9.94
C THR A 116 7.62 9.04 -11.38
N CYS A 117 8.87 8.64 -11.65
CA CYS A 117 9.47 8.66 -12.98
C CYS A 117 9.02 7.46 -13.81
N ASP A 118 9.27 6.24 -13.35
CA ASP A 118 9.11 5.04 -14.18
C ASP A 118 7.77 4.33 -13.90
N GLU A 119 7.61 3.77 -12.70
CA GLU A 119 6.41 2.98 -12.39
C GLU A 119 5.97 3.05 -10.93
N ALA A 120 4.65 2.98 -10.73
CA ALA A 120 4.06 2.70 -9.43
C ALA A 120 3.52 1.27 -9.39
N ARG A 121 3.61 0.61 -8.23
CA ARG A 121 3.03 -0.71 -7.97
C ARG A 121 2.10 -0.62 -6.76
N ILE A 122 0.83 -0.93 -6.98
CA ILE A 122 -0.23 -0.79 -5.98
C ILE A 122 -0.81 -2.17 -5.70
N TYR A 123 -0.61 -2.66 -4.48
CA TYR A 123 -0.96 -4.01 -4.08
C TYR A 123 -1.92 -4.00 -2.89
N PRO A 124 -2.99 -4.79 -2.87
CA PRO A 124 -3.45 -5.69 -3.92
C PRO A 124 -4.51 -5.04 -4.82
N THR A 125 -4.98 -5.74 -5.85
CA THR A 125 -6.12 -5.30 -6.70
C THR A 125 -7.50 -5.74 -6.18
N VAL A 126 -7.60 -6.10 -4.90
CA VAL A 126 -8.83 -6.64 -4.28
C VAL A 126 -9.20 -5.91 -2.98
N THR A 127 -10.48 -5.98 -2.60
CA THR A 127 -11.01 -5.50 -1.31
C THR A 127 -10.75 -6.49 -0.17
N PHE A 128 -10.98 -6.10 1.10
CA PHE A 128 -10.85 -7.03 2.24
C PHE A 128 -11.83 -8.23 2.20
N GLU A 129 -12.89 -8.12 1.41
CA GLU A 129 -13.88 -9.17 1.09
C GLU A 129 -13.38 -10.11 -0.01
N ALA A 130 -12.11 -9.97 -0.42
CA ALA A 130 -11.45 -10.74 -1.48
C ALA A 130 -12.12 -10.62 -2.85
N GLN A 131 -12.83 -9.52 -3.09
CA GLN A 131 -13.44 -9.20 -4.39
C GLN A 131 -12.50 -8.30 -5.21
N PRO A 132 -12.42 -8.48 -6.53
CA PRO A 132 -11.74 -7.52 -7.41
C PRO A 132 -12.29 -6.12 -7.17
N SER A 133 -11.39 -5.14 -7.01
CA SER A 133 -11.80 -3.76 -6.84
C SER A 133 -12.43 -3.23 -8.13
N GLU A 134 -13.63 -2.65 -8.02
CA GLU A 134 -14.34 -2.03 -9.14
C GLU A 134 -13.62 -0.77 -9.62
N TYR A 135 -12.78 -0.18 -8.76
CA TYR A 135 -12.01 1.02 -9.10
C TYR A 135 -10.86 0.73 -10.06
N VAL A 136 -10.37 -0.51 -10.16
CA VAL A 136 -9.34 -0.85 -11.16
C VAL A 136 -9.82 -0.59 -12.60
N PRO A 137 -10.95 -1.16 -13.07
CA PRO A 137 -11.47 -0.84 -14.41
C PRO A 137 -11.98 0.60 -14.55
N MET A 138 -12.45 1.24 -13.47
CA MET A 138 -12.80 2.66 -13.51
C MET A 138 -11.57 3.55 -13.78
N LEU A 139 -10.47 3.33 -13.06
CA LEU A 139 -9.21 4.06 -13.28
C LEU A 139 -8.68 3.86 -14.71
N GLN A 140 -8.81 2.64 -15.25
CA GLN A 140 -8.42 2.33 -16.63
C GLN A 140 -9.23 3.08 -17.70
N SER A 141 -10.47 3.46 -17.38
CA SER A 141 -11.37 4.16 -18.29
C SER A 141 -11.48 5.66 -18.01
N ASP A 142 -10.79 6.15 -16.96
CA ASP A 142 -10.83 7.54 -16.55
C ASP A 142 -10.01 8.42 -17.50
N ARG A 143 -10.67 9.40 -18.11
CA ARG A 143 -10.04 10.32 -19.06
C ARG A 143 -8.93 11.15 -18.44
N ALA A 144 -8.99 11.44 -17.14
CA ALA A 144 -7.94 12.15 -16.43
C ALA A 144 -6.65 11.32 -16.34
N LEU A 145 -6.74 9.99 -16.49
CA LEU A 145 -5.64 9.05 -16.36
C LEU A 145 -5.15 8.50 -17.71
N ASN A 146 -5.64 9.03 -18.84
CA ASN A 146 -5.23 8.62 -20.19
C ASN A 146 -3.72 8.73 -20.47
N GLY A 147 -3.00 9.56 -19.70
CA GLY A 147 -1.54 9.66 -19.77
C GLY A 147 -0.79 8.47 -19.15
N PHE A 148 -1.52 7.51 -18.57
CA PHE A 148 -0.96 6.34 -17.90
C PHE A 148 -1.45 5.03 -18.51
N GLN A 149 -0.62 4.01 -18.40
CA GLN A 149 -0.96 2.63 -18.71
C GLN A 149 -1.07 1.84 -17.41
N PHE A 150 -2.14 1.07 -17.31
CA PHE A 150 -2.43 0.21 -16.16
C PHE A 150 -2.28 -1.25 -16.60
N THR A 151 -1.54 -2.04 -15.83
CA THR A 151 -1.38 -3.47 -16.11
C THR A 151 -1.43 -4.24 -14.80
N GLU A 152 -2.30 -5.23 -14.72
CA GLU A 152 -2.33 -6.13 -13.57
C GLU A 152 -1.24 -7.19 -13.71
N ILE A 153 -0.33 -7.26 -12.72
CA ILE A 153 0.81 -8.18 -12.72
C ILE A 153 0.62 -9.19 -11.60
N LYS A 154 0.78 -10.48 -11.92
CA LYS A 154 0.69 -11.57 -10.94
C LYS A 154 1.92 -11.64 -10.04
N THR A 155 1.70 -12.05 -8.79
CA THR A 155 2.72 -12.29 -7.77
C THR A 155 2.43 -13.61 -7.06
N ASP A 156 3.49 -14.25 -6.56
CA ASP A 156 3.39 -15.50 -5.80
C ASP A 156 2.98 -15.28 -4.34
N PHE A 157 2.92 -14.01 -3.90
CA PHE A 157 2.44 -13.65 -2.58
C PHE A 157 0.91 -13.55 -2.56
N GLU A 158 0.28 -14.32 -1.67
CA GLU A 158 -1.15 -14.24 -1.40
C GLU A 158 -1.38 -14.44 0.10
N PHE A 159 -1.89 -13.40 0.77
CA PHE A 159 -2.32 -13.49 2.17
C PHE A 159 -3.81 -13.22 2.32
N LEU A 160 -4.34 -12.30 1.53
CA LEU A 160 -5.77 -12.11 1.36
C LEU A 160 -6.18 -12.91 0.12
N VAL A 161 -7.32 -13.58 0.14
CA VAL A 161 -7.78 -14.37 -1.01
C VAL A 161 -7.85 -13.50 -2.24
N ASN A 162 -7.38 -14.02 -3.38
CA ASN A 162 -7.28 -13.31 -4.66
C ASN A 162 -6.29 -12.14 -4.64
N SER A 163 -5.55 -11.90 -3.56
CA SER A 163 -4.52 -10.87 -3.49
C SER A 163 -3.21 -11.33 -4.15
N ASN A 164 -3.29 -11.96 -5.33
CA ASN A 164 -2.14 -12.50 -6.06
C ASN A 164 -1.75 -11.64 -7.27
N SER A 165 -2.13 -10.37 -7.24
CA SER A 165 -1.73 -9.36 -8.22
C SER A 165 -1.56 -7.98 -7.61
N TYR A 166 -0.78 -7.15 -8.28
CA TYR A 166 -0.70 -5.71 -8.06
C TYR A 166 -1.01 -4.97 -9.36
N LEU A 167 -1.52 -3.74 -9.23
CA LEU A 167 -1.68 -2.82 -10.36
C LEU A 167 -0.36 -2.11 -10.60
N ARG A 168 0.24 -2.35 -11.77
CA ARG A 168 1.37 -1.59 -12.29
C ARG A 168 0.84 -0.38 -13.04
N VAL A 169 1.34 0.81 -12.71
CA VAL A 169 1.02 2.06 -13.40
C VAL A 169 2.30 2.64 -14.00
N THR A 170 2.31 2.88 -15.30
CA THR A 170 3.43 3.52 -16.02
C THR A 170 2.90 4.70 -16.83
N ARG A 171 3.78 5.59 -17.29
CA ARG A 171 3.37 6.59 -18.30
C ARG A 171 3.07 5.89 -19.62
N ALA A 172 2.01 6.30 -20.29
CA ALA A 172 1.71 5.83 -21.63
C ALA A 172 2.84 6.29 -22.57
N GLN A 173 3.35 5.38 -23.40
CA GLN A 173 4.28 5.77 -24.45
C GLN A 173 3.52 6.58 -25.49
N LEU A 174 4.05 7.75 -25.86
CA LEU A 174 3.55 8.48 -27.03
C LEU A 174 3.80 7.59 -28.25
N VAL A 175 2.73 7.09 -28.86
CA VAL A 175 2.79 6.55 -30.21
C VAL A 175 2.95 7.77 -31.13
N LEU A 176 4.19 8.02 -31.57
CA LEU A 176 4.51 8.99 -32.61
C LEU A 176 4.08 8.46 -33.99
#